data_AF-A0A254QF51-F1
#
_entry.id   AF-A0A254QF51-F1
#
_cell.length_a   1.000
_cell.length_b   1.000
_cell.length_c   1.000
_cell.angle_alpha   90.00
_cell.angle_beta   90.00
_cell.angle_gamma   90.00
#
_symmetry.space_group_name_H-M   'P 1'
#
loop_
_entity.id
_entity.type
_entity.pdbx_description
1 polymer ?
#
loop_
_entity_poly.entity_id
_entity_poly.type
_entity_poly.pdbx_seq_one_letter_code
_entity_poly.pdbx_strand_id
1 'polypeptide(L)' 'MKNGYSAMILALLLQHTVQATLDLGNPGVKVSPSLYGLMTEEINYSYDGGLYAELIRNRAFLDDTKQPRHWSA' A
#
# COMPACT_ATOMS: atom_id res chain seq x y z
N MET A 1 40.17 10.53 21.09
CA MET A 1 38.88 11.14 21.47
C MET A 1 38.68 12.60 20.99
N LYS A 2 39.60 13.24 20.25
CA LYS A 2 39.49 14.66 19.86
C LYS A 2 38.90 14.92 18.46
N ASN A 3 38.67 13.87 17.67
CA ASN A 3 38.41 13.98 16.23
C ASN A 3 36.90 13.95 15.88
N GLY A 4 36.05 13.52 16.82
CA GLY A 4 34.60 13.40 16.59
C GLY A 4 33.86 14.74 16.61
N TYR A 5 34.34 15.72 17.39
CA TYR A 5 33.71 17.04 17.50
C TYR A 5 33.81 17.84 16.20
N SER A 6 34.90 17.70 15.46
CA SER A 6 35.11 18.40 14.18
C SER A 6 34.14 17.93 13.09
N ALA A 7 33.89 16.62 13.02
CA ALA A 7 32.92 16.05 12.09
C ALA A 7 31.47 16.48 12.41
N MET A 8 31.14 16.60 13.70
CA MET A 8 29.81 17.03 14.15
C MET A 8 29.57 18.54 13.88
N ILE A 9 30.59 19.38 14.05
CA ILE A 9 30.54 20.81 13.71
C ILE A 9 30.40 21.00 12.20
N LEU A 10 31.14 20.24 11.38
CA LEU A 10 31.04 20.30 9.93
C LEU A 10 29.65 19.86 9.41
N ALA A 11 29.05 18.83 10.01
CA ALA A 11 27.70 18.38 9.67
C ALA A 11 26.61 19.41 10.02
N LEU A 12 26.81 20.21 11.06
CA LEU A 12 25.91 21.31 11.44
C LEU A 12 26.01 22.49 10.47
N LEU A 13 27.20 22.75 9.92
CA LEU A 13 27.46 23.84 8.98
C LEU A 13 27.04 23.52 7.53
N LEU A 14 26.88 22.23 7.17
CA LEU A 14 26.45 21.77 5.85
C LEU A 14 24.94 21.54 5.72
N GLN A 15 24.15 21.99 6.70
CA GLN A 15 22.70 21.88 6.65
C GLN A 15 22.13 22.91 5.67
N HIS A 16 21.65 22.43 4.52
CA HIS A 16 20.99 23.31 3.56
C HIS A 16 19.51 23.49 3.94
N THR A 17 19.10 24.74 4.13
CA THR A 17 17.68 25.08 4.27
C THR A 17 17.01 25.02 2.90
N VAL A 18 16.11 24.06 2.72
CA VAL A 18 15.26 23.96 1.53
C VAL A 18 14.02 24.81 1.76
N GLN A 19 13.80 25.79 0.89
CA GLN A 19 12.59 26.61 0.90
C GLN A 19 11.64 26.13 -0.20
N ALA A 20 10.42 25.78 0.18
CA ALA A 20 9.31 25.55 -0.74
C ALA A 20 8.36 26.74 -0.68
N THR A 21 8.13 27.39 -1.82
CA THR A 21 7.17 28.48 -1.95
C THR A 21 5.90 27.94 -2.60
N LEU A 22 4.74 28.19 -2.00
CA LEU A 22 3.44 27.77 -2.51
C LEU A 22 2.63 29.00 -2.93
N ASP A 23 2.12 28.99 -4.15
CA ASP A 23 1.17 30.00 -4.63
C ASP A 23 -0.26 29.53 -4.33
N LEU A 24 -0.93 30.28 -3.46
CA LEU A 24 -2.33 30.03 -3.08
C LEU A 24 -3.33 30.92 -3.84
N GLY A 25 -2.84 31.93 -4.57
CA GLY A 25 -3.66 32.87 -5.34
C GLY A 25 -3.99 32.36 -6.74
N ASN A 26 -3.16 31.46 -7.27
CA ASN A 26 -3.34 30.87 -8.59
C ASN A 26 -3.56 29.35 -8.47
N PRO A 27 -4.82 28.89 -8.37
CA PRO A 27 -5.08 27.45 -8.35
C PRO A 27 -4.58 26.79 -9.63
N GLY A 28 -3.84 25.68 -9.46
CA GLY A 28 -3.35 24.88 -10.57
C GLY A 28 -4.46 24.17 -11.34
N VAL A 29 -4.07 23.18 -12.16
CA VAL A 29 -5.03 22.38 -12.93
C VAL A 29 -5.95 21.58 -12.01
N LYS A 30 -7.21 21.41 -12.43
CA LYS A 30 -8.16 20.55 -11.72
C LYS A 30 -7.69 19.10 -11.80
N VAL A 31 -7.59 18.46 -10.64
CA VAL A 31 -7.29 17.03 -10.52
C VAL A 31 -8.61 16.25 -10.38
N SER A 32 -8.69 15.10 -11.03
CA SER A 32 -9.87 14.22 -10.93
C SER A 32 -10.07 13.74 -9.50
N PRO A 33 -11.31 13.76 -8.95
CA PRO A 33 -11.63 13.10 -7.70
C PRO A 33 -11.32 11.60 -7.70
N SER A 34 -11.29 10.97 -8.89
CA SER A 34 -10.97 9.56 -9.08
C SER A 34 -9.52 9.31 -9.48
N LEU A 35 -8.60 10.24 -9.19
CA LEU A 35 -7.17 10.08 -9.54
C LEU A 35 -6.57 8.82 -8.90
N TYR A 36 -7.02 8.45 -7.70
CA TYR A 36 -6.56 7.27 -6.98
C TYR A 36 -7.69 6.27 -6.80
N GLY A 37 -7.39 5.00 -7.03
CA GLY A 37 -8.31 3.88 -6.88
C GLY A 37 -7.59 2.60 -6.51
N LEU A 38 -8.35 1.55 -6.23
CA LEU A 38 -7.84 0.22 -5.96
C LEU A 38 -8.13 -0.69 -7.16
N MET A 39 -7.14 -1.49 -7.55
CA MET A 39 -7.35 -2.61 -8.45
C MET A 39 -7.58 -3.86 -7.61
N THR A 40 -8.53 -4.68 -8.02
CA THR A 40 -8.88 -5.91 -7.33
C THR A 40 -9.00 -7.05 -8.34
N GLU A 41 -8.48 -8.23 -7.98
CA GLU A 41 -8.64 -9.49 -8.71
C GLU A 41 -8.78 -10.63 -7.70
N GLU A 42 -9.23 -11.81 -8.13
CA GLU A 42 -9.13 -13.02 -7.31
C GLU A 42 -7.72 -13.61 -7.46
N ILE A 43 -6.84 -13.25 -6.53
CA ILE A 43 -5.49 -13.77 -6.43
C ILE A 43 -5.14 -13.92 -4.95
N ASN A 44 -4.48 -15.02 -4.61
CA ASN A 44 -4.08 -15.31 -3.22
C ASN A 44 -5.25 -15.31 -2.21
N TYR A 45 -6.46 -15.74 -2.60
CA TYR A 45 -7.66 -15.73 -1.75
C TYR A 45 -8.09 -14.31 -1.32
N SER A 46 -7.93 -13.34 -2.21
CA SER A 46 -8.26 -11.94 -1.96
C SER A 46 -9.77 -11.68 -1.92
N TYR A 47 -10.59 -12.41 -2.69
CA TYR A 47 -12.04 -12.39 -2.53
C TYR A 47 -12.50 -13.60 -1.73
N ASP A 48 -12.50 -14.79 -2.32
CA ASP A 48 -12.98 -16.01 -1.65
C ASP A 48 -11.98 -16.46 -0.57
N GLY A 49 -12.33 -16.23 0.70
CA GLY A 49 -11.44 -16.41 1.85
C GLY A 49 -10.69 -15.15 2.30
N GLY A 50 -10.96 -14.02 1.65
CA GLY A 50 -10.43 -12.70 1.97
C GLY A 50 -11.56 -11.69 2.18
N LEU A 51 -11.76 -10.81 1.18
CA LEU A 51 -12.76 -9.73 1.24
C LEU A 51 -14.21 -10.27 1.30
N TYR A 52 -14.51 -11.38 0.62
CA TYR A 52 -15.82 -12.02 0.71
C TYR A 52 -15.90 -12.81 2.02
N ALA A 53 -16.86 -12.44 2.86
CA ALA A 53 -16.95 -12.89 4.25
C ALA A 53 -17.39 -14.36 4.44
N GLU A 54 -17.40 -15.16 3.38
CA GLU A 54 -17.69 -16.60 3.48
C GLU A 54 -16.56 -17.32 4.21
N LEU A 55 -16.93 -18.15 5.19
CA LEU A 55 -15.99 -18.89 6.02
C LEU A 55 -15.86 -20.36 5.59
N ILE A 56 -16.83 -20.87 4.82
CA ILE A 56 -16.82 -22.25 4.33
C ILE A 56 -16.16 -22.29 2.94
N ARG A 57 -14.97 -22.90 2.87
CA ARG A 57 -14.28 -23.14 1.60
C ARG A 57 -15.02 -24.20 0.77
N ASN A 58 -15.10 -23.97 -0.53
CA ASN A 58 -15.72 -24.88 -1.49
C ASN A 58 -17.17 -25.25 -1.12
N ARG A 59 -17.96 -24.26 -0.67
CA ARG A 59 -19.37 -24.45 -0.24
C ARG A 59 -20.29 -25.03 -1.33
N ALA A 60 -19.88 -24.90 -2.59
CA ALA A 60 -20.68 -25.30 -3.75
C ALA A 60 -20.08 -26.48 -4.54
N PHE A 61 -18.98 -27.09 -4.07
CA PHE A 61 -18.31 -28.22 -4.72
C PHE A 61 -17.86 -27.93 -6.17
N LEU A 62 -17.38 -26.72 -6.44
CA LEU A 62 -16.96 -26.28 -7.78
C LEU A 62 -15.44 -26.38 -8.01
N ASP A 63 -14.64 -26.54 -6.96
CA ASP A 63 -13.18 -26.60 -7.06
C ASP A 63 -12.69 -27.81 -7.88
N ASP A 64 -13.43 -28.93 -7.86
CA ASP A 64 -13.11 -30.16 -8.58
C ASP A 64 -14.38 -30.93 -8.92
N THR A 65 -14.48 -31.44 -10.15
CA THR A 65 -15.69 -32.14 -10.65
C THR A 65 -15.85 -33.57 -10.13
N LYS A 66 -14.82 -34.14 -9.50
CA LYS A 66 -14.78 -35.54 -9.06
C LYS A 66 -14.71 -35.71 -7.55
N GLN A 67 -14.21 -34.71 -6.83
CA GLN A 67 -13.94 -34.81 -5.39
C GLN A 67 -14.41 -33.57 -4.62
N PRO A 68 -15.01 -33.72 -3.43
CA PRO A 68 -15.37 -32.60 -2.57
C PRO A 68 -14.12 -32.06 -1.85
N ARG A 69 -13.24 -31.38 -2.59
CA ARG A 69 -12.00 -30.78 -2.08
C ARG A 69 -12.28 -29.94 -0.83
N HIS A 70 -11.42 -30.06 0.19
CA HIS A 70 -11.50 -29.34 1.47
C HIS A 70 -12.61 -29.80 2.45
N TRP A 71 -13.31 -30.90 2.15
CA TRP A 71 -14.26 -31.54 3.05
C TRP A 71 -13.74 -32.89 3.57
N SER A 72 -14.13 -33.25 4.79
CA SER A 72 -13.86 -34.55 5.42
C SER A 72 -15.12 -35.10 6.07
N ALA A 73 -15.26 -36.43 6.11
CA ALA A 73 -16.37 -37.14 6.77
C ALA A 73 -16.20 -37.22 8.30
#